data_AF-I4N0J8-F1
#
_entry.id   AF-I4N0J8-F1
#
_cell.length_a   1.000
_cell.length_b   1.000
_cell.length_c   1.000
_cell.angle_alpha   90.00
_cell.angle_beta   90.00
_cell.angle_gamma   90.00
#
_symmetry.space_group_name_H-M   'P 1'
#
loop_
_entity.id
_entity.type
_entity.pdbx_description
1 polymer ?
#
loop_
_entity_poly.entity_id
_entity_poly.type
_entity_poly.pdbx_seq_one_letter_code
_entity_poly.pdbx_strand_id
1 'polypeptide(L)'
;MQGRSDTQGPVRKAYQGVSKAFGQSDVEANIAYGAVDVSTSIYGLGRLLLKRDAWRLFRYIRADYVRVYSQTSVPALTFEAISNGITLKSTHDEFEKHGR
;
A
#
# COMPACT_ATOMS: atom_id res chain seq x y z
N MET A 1 -37.04 -4.29 28.48
CA MET A 1 -35.99 -5.20 27.98
C MET A 1 -34.81 -4.36 27.51
N GLN A 2 -33.74 -4.26 28.30
CA GLN A 2 -32.53 -3.53 27.88
C GLN A 2 -31.68 -4.47 27.02
N GLY A 3 -31.75 -4.27 25.70
CA GLY A 3 -30.93 -5.01 24.75
C GLY A 3 -29.46 -4.70 24.99
N ARG A 4 -28.65 -5.73 25.26
CA ARG A 4 -27.20 -5.64 25.36
C ARG A 4 -26.64 -5.27 23.97
N SER A 5 -26.51 -3.98 23.69
CA SER A 5 -26.02 -3.44 22.41
C SER A 5 -24.50 -3.23 22.36
N ASP A 6 -23.79 -3.58 23.43
CA ASP A 6 -22.35 -3.31 23.59
C ASP A 6 -21.44 -4.36 22.93
N THR A 7 -22.00 -5.42 22.35
CA THR A 7 -21.21 -6.40 21.60
C THR A 7 -20.88 -5.86 20.22
N GLN A 8 -19.76 -5.15 20.13
CA GLN A 8 -19.18 -4.79 18.84
C GLN A 8 -18.50 -6.00 18.20
N GLY A 9 -19.09 -6.51 17.12
CA GLY A 9 -18.51 -7.60 16.33
C GLY A 9 -17.15 -7.23 15.73
N PRO A 10 -16.29 -8.22 15.39
CA PRO A 10 -14.94 -7.99 14.89
C PRO A 10 -14.88 -7.01 13.70
N VAL A 11 -15.85 -7.10 12.79
CA VAL A 11 -15.98 -6.23 11.61
C VAL A 11 -16.20 -4.77 12.01
N ARG A 12 -17.09 -4.51 12.97
CA ARG A 12 -17.37 -3.14 13.43
C ARG A 12 -16.17 -2.53 14.16
N LYS A 13 -15.44 -3.34 14.94
CA LYS A 13 -14.19 -2.93 15.57
C LYS A 13 -13.10 -2.60 14.55
N ALA A 14 -12.97 -3.39 13.49
CA ALA A 14 -12.05 -3.10 12.39
C ALA A 14 -12.41 -1.76 11.72
N TYR A 15 -13.68 -1.53 11.41
CA TYR A 15 -14.15 -0.27 10.82
C TYR A 15 -13.89 0.94 11.74
N GLN A 16 -14.17 0.80 13.04
CA GLN A 16 -13.87 1.85 14.02
C GLN A 16 -12.37 2.08 14.21
N GLY A 17 -11.54 1.03 14.13
CA GLY A 17 -10.08 1.15 14.20
C GLY A 17 -9.53 1.96 13.03
N VAL A 18 -10.01 1.66 11.81
CA VAL A 18 -9.69 2.45 10.62
C VAL A 18 -10.19 3.88 10.78
N SER A 19 -11.46 4.09 11.11
CA SER A 19 -12.03 5.43 11.30
C SER A 19 -11.32 6.25 12.37
N LYS A 20 -10.82 5.63 13.44
CA LYS A 20 -10.00 6.29 14.46
C LYS A 20 -8.63 6.64 13.91
N ALA A 21 -7.93 5.73 13.26
CA ALA A 21 -6.65 6.04 12.62
C ALA A 21 -6.75 7.23 11.63
N PHE A 22 -7.86 7.31 10.89
CA PHE A 22 -8.16 8.44 10.00
C PHE A 22 -8.66 9.72 10.70
N GLY A 23 -8.99 9.68 12.00
CA GLY A 23 -9.58 10.80 12.76
C GLY A 23 -8.84 11.17 14.05
N GLN A 24 -7.70 10.55 14.36
CA GLN A 24 -6.97 10.71 15.62
C GLN A 24 -5.96 11.87 15.58
N SER A 25 -5.33 12.12 14.42
CA SER A 25 -4.68 13.40 14.07
C SER A 25 -4.34 13.39 12.57
N ASP A 26 -4.35 14.57 11.93
CA ASP A 26 -3.96 14.70 10.52
C ASP A 26 -2.53 14.16 10.28
N VAL A 27 -1.65 14.34 11.28
CA VAL A 27 -0.27 13.87 11.29
C VAL A 27 -0.17 12.35 11.26
N GLU A 28 -0.88 11.67 12.15
CA GLU A 28 -0.89 10.21 12.23
C GLU A 28 -1.51 9.61 10.95
N ALA A 29 -2.53 10.27 10.40
CA ALA A 29 -3.16 9.89 9.14
C ALA A 29 -2.21 10.04 7.94
N ASN A 30 -1.46 11.14 7.82
CA ASN A 30 -0.53 11.36 6.72
C ASN A 30 0.69 10.43 6.78
N ILE A 31 1.21 10.14 7.98
CA ILE A 31 2.27 9.15 8.17
C ILE A 31 1.77 7.76 7.76
N ALA A 32 0.57 7.37 8.21
CA ALA A 32 -0.03 6.09 7.84
C ALA A 32 -0.26 5.99 6.33
N TYR A 33 -0.75 7.06 5.70
CA TYR A 33 -0.92 7.13 4.26
C TYR A 33 0.40 6.93 3.51
N GLY A 34 1.45 7.67 3.88
CA GLY A 34 2.76 7.55 3.23
C GLY A 34 3.39 6.16 3.38
N ALA A 35 3.23 5.52 4.55
CA ALA A 35 3.67 4.15 4.76
C ALA A 35 2.93 3.14 3.87
N VAL A 36 1.61 3.28 3.74
CA VAL A 36 0.78 2.42 2.88
C VAL A 36 1.13 2.63 1.40
N ASP A 37 1.28 3.88 0.97
CA ASP A 37 1.63 4.25 -0.41
C ASP A 37 2.97 3.61 -0.82
N VAL A 38 4.03 3.87 -0.05
CA VAL A 38 5.38 3.36 -0.33
C VAL A 38 5.43 1.83 -0.31
N SER A 39 4.82 1.20 0.70
CA SER A 39 4.81 -0.27 0.80
C SER A 39 4.05 -0.93 -0.37
N THR A 40 2.93 -0.33 -0.78
CA THR A 40 2.14 -0.80 -1.93
C THR A 40 2.92 -0.66 -3.23
N SER A 41 3.61 0.47 -3.42
CA SER A 41 4.46 0.72 -4.59
C SER A 41 5.62 -0.27 -4.68
N ILE A 42 6.35 -0.49 -3.58
CA ILE A 42 7.45 -1.49 -3.52
C ILE A 42 6.93 -2.89 -3.85
N TYR A 43 5.80 -3.29 -3.26
CA TYR A 43 5.17 -4.58 -3.56
C TYR A 43 4.74 -4.68 -5.03
N GLY A 44 4.15 -3.61 -5.58
CA GLY A 44 3.70 -3.53 -6.97
C GLY A 44 4.84 -3.71 -7.98
N LEU A 45 5.99 -3.08 -7.74
CA LEU A 45 7.19 -3.23 -8.58
C LEU A 45 7.88 -4.58 -8.41
N GLY A 46 7.84 -5.13 -7.20
CA GLY A 46 8.50 -6.38 -6.84
C GLY A 46 7.72 -7.64 -7.22
N ARG A 47 6.39 -7.59 -7.38
CA ARG A 47 5.58 -8.80 -7.61
C ARG A 47 5.90 -9.50 -8.94
N LEU A 48 5.46 -10.74 -9.06
CA LEU A 48 5.53 -11.49 -10.31
C LEU A 48 4.28 -11.21 -11.15
N LEU A 49 4.51 -11.02 -12.45
CA LEU A 49 3.48 -10.90 -13.48
C LEU A 49 3.73 -11.93 -14.57
N LEU A 50 2.64 -12.40 -15.17
CA LEU A 50 2.72 -13.24 -16.35
C LEU A 50 3.39 -12.43 -17.49
N LYS A 51 4.33 -13.03 -18.21
CA LYS A 51 4.91 -12.43 -19.42
C LYS A 51 3.79 -12.13 -20.41
N ARG A 52 3.86 -10.98 -21.08
CA ARG A 52 2.83 -10.54 -22.04
C ARG A 52 2.62 -11.56 -23.18
N ASP A 53 3.69 -12.24 -23.59
CA ASP A 53 3.67 -13.22 -24.69
C ASP A 53 3.63 -14.68 -24.18
N ALA A 54 3.30 -14.91 -22.91
CA ALA A 54 3.19 -16.27 -22.37
C ALA A 54 2.00 -17.02 -22.97
N TRP A 55 2.24 -18.22 -23.49
CA TRP A 55 1.21 -19.13 -23.99
C TRP A 55 0.93 -20.26 -23.01
N ARG A 56 -0.33 -20.67 -22.90
CA ARG A 56 -0.76 -21.74 -22.00
C ARG A 56 -1.23 -22.95 -22.79
N LEU A 57 -0.54 -24.09 -22.63
CA LEU A 57 -1.04 -25.37 -23.13
C LEU A 57 -2.01 -26.02 -22.12
N PHE A 58 -1.65 -26.05 -20.83
CA PHE A 58 -2.52 -26.59 -19.76
C PHE A 58 -2.54 -25.72 -18.49
N ARG A 59 -1.37 -25.27 -18.02
CA ARG A 59 -1.21 -24.36 -16.86
C ARG A 59 0.00 -23.47 -17.04
N TYR A 60 0.02 -22.30 -16.41
CA TYR A 60 1.22 -21.47 -16.36
C TYR A 60 2.26 -22.09 -15.42
N ILE A 61 3.51 -22.05 -15.84
CA ILE A 61 4.66 -22.50 -15.05
C ILE A 61 5.47 -21.30 -14.56
N ARG A 62 6.36 -21.54 -13.60
CA ARG A 62 7.21 -20.47 -13.02
C ARG A 62 7.99 -19.69 -14.09
N ALA A 63 8.39 -20.34 -15.18
CA ALA A 63 9.11 -19.72 -16.30
C ALA A 63 8.28 -18.70 -17.10
N ASP A 64 6.95 -18.73 -16.97
CA ASP A 64 6.04 -17.80 -17.63
C ASP A 64 5.90 -16.49 -16.86
N TYR A 65 6.42 -16.41 -15.63
CA TYR A 65 6.36 -15.22 -14.80
C TYR A 65 7.68 -14.45 -14.81
N VAL A 66 7.57 -13.13 -14.80
CA VAL A 66 8.69 -12.20 -14.66
C VAL A 66 8.37 -11.15 -13.61
N ARG A 67 9.39 -10.47 -13.10
CA ARG A 67 9.21 -9.35 -12.18
C ARG A 67 8.57 -8.17 -12.90
N VAL A 68 7.63 -7.48 -12.26
CA VAL A 68 6.94 -6.32 -12.87
C VAL A 68 7.91 -5.28 -13.39
N TYR A 69 8.92 -4.90 -12.60
CA TYR A 69 9.89 -3.89 -13.01
C TYR A 69 10.59 -4.20 -14.34
N SER A 70 10.74 -5.48 -14.71
CA SER A 70 11.36 -5.87 -15.99
C SER A 70 10.45 -5.68 -17.21
N GLN A 71 9.15 -5.56 -17.00
CA GLN A 71 8.15 -5.25 -18.02
C GLN A 71 7.64 -3.80 -17.96
N THR A 72 8.02 -3.04 -16.92
CA THR A 72 7.70 -1.62 -16.77
C THR A 72 8.65 -0.77 -17.60
N SER A 73 8.14 0.28 -18.25
CA SER A 73 8.97 1.20 -19.03
C SER A 73 9.87 2.05 -18.13
N VAL A 74 11.04 2.46 -18.64
CA VAL A 74 11.98 3.31 -17.90
C VAL A 74 11.32 4.62 -17.42
N PRO A 75 10.54 5.36 -18.24
CA PRO A 75 9.87 6.57 -17.76
C PRO A 75 8.89 6.32 -16.60
N ALA A 76 8.16 5.19 -16.63
CA ALA A 76 7.25 4.82 -15.56
C ALA A 76 8.00 4.45 -14.26
N LEU A 77 9.11 3.71 -14.36
CA LEU A 77 9.97 3.43 -13.20
C LEU A 77 10.55 4.70 -12.59
N THR A 78 11.00 5.65 -13.42
CA THR A 78 11.51 6.94 -12.96
C THR A 78 10.42 7.75 -12.26
N PHE A 79 9.21 7.78 -12.81
CA PHE A 79 8.07 8.46 -12.20
C PHE A 79 7.72 7.86 -10.83
N GLU A 80 7.64 6.52 -10.74
CA GLU A 80 7.43 5.80 -9.48
C GLU A 80 8.51 6.13 -8.44
N ALA A 81 9.79 6.18 -8.85
CA ALA A 81 10.88 6.52 -7.94
C ALA A 81 10.77 7.96 -7.42
N ILE A 82 10.44 8.92 -8.28
CA ILE A 82 10.24 10.33 -7.90
C ILE A 82 9.05 10.46 -6.95
N SER A 83 7.91 9.86 -7.30
CA SER A 83 6.68 9.93 -6.50
C SER A 83 6.91 9.37 -5.09
N ASN A 84 7.45 8.15 -4.99
CA ASN A 84 7.75 7.54 -3.69
C ASN A 84 8.79 8.34 -2.90
N GLY A 85 9.76 8.96 -3.57
CA GLY A 85 10.73 9.86 -2.94
C GLY A 85 10.08 11.10 -2.33
N ILE A 86 9.09 11.70 -3.01
CA ILE A 86 8.30 12.82 -2.49
C ILE A 86 7.48 12.38 -1.28
N THR A 87 6.75 11.26 -1.39
CA THR A 87 5.95 10.71 -0.28
C THR A 87 6.82 10.44 0.97
N LEU A 88 7.96 9.77 0.79
CA LEU A 88 8.89 9.49 1.89
C LEU A 88 9.38 10.77 2.57
N LYS A 89 9.72 11.79 1.77
CA LYS A 89 10.18 13.06 2.31
C LYS A 89 9.07 13.78 3.08
N SER A 90 7.87 13.88 2.52
CA SER A 90 6.75 14.55 3.21
C SER A 90 6.40 13.86 4.52
N THR A 91 6.36 12.51 4.52
CA THR A 91 6.11 11.72 5.73
C THR A 91 7.23 11.87 6.76
N HIS A 92 8.50 11.94 6.33
CA HIS A 92 9.62 12.16 7.23
C HIS A 92 9.61 13.55 7.86
N ASP A 93 9.38 14.59 7.05
CA ASP A 93 9.30 15.98 7.52
C ASP A 93 8.16 16.16 8.53
N GLU A 94 7.05 15.46 8.33
CA GLU A 94 5.89 15.47 9.23
C GLU A 94 6.16 14.73 10.54
N PHE A 95 6.83 13.58 10.47
CA PHE A 95 7.28 12.84 11.64
C PHE A 95 8.28 13.65 12.49
N GLU A 96 9.23 14.35 11.86
CA GLU A 96 10.23 15.16 12.58
C GLU A 96 9.61 16.39 13.27
N LYS A 97 8.64 17.05 12.62
CA LYS A 97 7.96 18.23 13.17
C LYS A 97 7.04 17.93 14.35
N HIS A 98 6.44 16.75 14.38
CA HIS A 98 5.42 16.38 15.37
C HIS A 98 5.85 15.26 16.34
N GLY A 99 7.01 14.64 16.12
CA GLY A 99 7.62 13.65 17.01
C GLY A 99 8.50 14.24 18.13
N ARG A 100 8.61 15.57 18.23
CA ARG A 100 9.19 16.32 19.36
C ARG A 100 8.07 16.93 20.20
#